data_AF-A0A2J0SND2-F1
#
_entry.id   AF-A0A2J0SND2-F1
#
_cell.length_a   1.000
_cell.length_b   1.000
_cell.length_c   1.000
_cell.angle_alpha   90.00
_cell.angle_beta   90.00
_cell.angle_gamma   90.00
#
_symmetry.space_group_name_H-M   'P 1'
#
loop_
_entity.id
_entity.type
_entity.pdbx_description
1 polymer ?
#
loop_
_entity_poly.entity_id
_entity_poly.type
_entity_poly.pdbx_seq_one_letter_code
_entity_poly.pdbx_strand_id
1 'polypeptide(L)'
;MITRGFYIGEVIDELSVVAGQVSIRNKLGLTDLSTLTENFFRDLLNAIHSSSLINLNEERSNSPGLDLGDDVSGLAIQVTATASATKVEKTLAKITPDHQTRYKRFVVLVVGKKQGSYSIDEQAAKRLGFAKERDIWDVDDLARQIVALDIARLEAVHRLIRKEVGRLKVDLEIPDADGKYPTSGYDLWEQRVKPKVGDGSAFRTFVAQSAEVSEEEIEADLPKEIRLLAKRLSRLPRVTREFLVMLLTRQTNRDSGRFHPPWMTLLYDTVKREFRGDDLDGELGILEEEGFVEVRVEDRHENGPPEIGVRFPSKCEDLSHSLLSFIDEKGLSLRTVIGEVDFSAF
;
A
#
# COMPACT_ATOMS: atom_id res chain seq x y z
N MET A 1 4.27 5.78 -10.80
CA MET A 1 4.80 6.89 -9.98
C MET A 1 3.75 7.17 -8.93
N ILE A 2 3.94 6.68 -7.70
CA ILE A 2 3.07 7.09 -6.60
C ILE A 2 3.40 8.55 -6.36
N THR A 3 2.49 9.44 -6.74
CA THR A 3 2.70 10.87 -6.60
C THR A 3 2.47 11.26 -5.14
N ARG A 4 3.04 12.37 -4.69
CA ARG A 4 2.73 12.97 -3.39
C ARG A 4 1.21 13.08 -3.15
N GLY A 5 0.44 13.32 -4.21
CA GLY A 5 -1.02 13.35 -4.19
C GLY A 5 -1.66 12.01 -3.83
N PHE A 6 -1.07 10.87 -4.21
CA PHE A 6 -1.57 9.55 -3.81
C PHE A 6 -1.42 9.34 -2.30
N TYR A 7 -0.23 9.59 -1.73
CA TYR A 7 0.00 9.44 -0.29
C TYR A 7 -0.91 10.36 0.52
N ILE A 8 -1.02 11.63 0.11
CA ILE A 8 -1.91 12.60 0.77
C ILE A 8 -3.36 12.14 0.68
N GLY A 9 -3.82 11.74 -0.52
CA GLY A 9 -5.21 11.30 -0.73
C GLY A 9 -5.57 10.13 0.17
N GLU A 10 -4.77 9.06 0.15
CA GLU A 10 -5.04 7.86 0.95
C GLU A 10 -4.98 8.14 2.46
N VAL A 11 -4.00 8.94 2.91
CA VAL A 11 -3.92 9.34 4.32
C VAL A 11 -5.15 10.12 4.77
N ILE A 12 -5.62 11.08 3.97
CA ILE A 12 -6.79 11.91 4.30
C ILE A 12 -8.07 11.07 4.28
N ASP A 13 -8.23 10.19 3.30
CA ASP A 13 -9.40 9.31 3.19
C ASP A 13 -9.51 8.40 4.43
N GLU A 14 -8.40 7.76 4.82
CA GLU A 14 -8.37 6.88 5.99
C GLU A 14 -8.59 7.63 7.30
N LEU A 15 -7.99 8.81 7.48
CA LEU A 15 -8.24 9.65 8.65
C LEU A 15 -9.71 10.08 8.75
N SER A 16 -10.35 10.37 7.61
CA SER A 16 -11.77 10.73 7.56
C SER A 16 -12.66 9.58 8.00
N VAL A 17 -12.33 8.34 7.62
CA VAL A 17 -13.05 7.13 8.06
C VAL A 17 -12.93 6.95 9.57
N VAL A 18 -11.71 7.02 10.12
CA VAL A 18 -11.47 6.88 11.57
C VAL A 18 -12.22 7.95 12.36
N ALA A 19 -12.11 9.22 11.92
CA ALA A 19 -12.79 10.35 12.55
C ALA A 19 -14.32 10.18 12.56
N GLY A 20 -14.89 9.72 11.45
CA GLY A 20 -16.31 9.43 11.32
C GLY A 20 -16.77 8.32 12.28
N GLN A 21 -16.03 7.21 12.34
CA GLN A 21 -16.34 6.09 13.23
C GLN A 21 -16.30 6.49 14.71
N VAL A 22 -15.24 7.18 15.14
CA VAL A 22 -15.10 7.68 16.51
C VAL A 22 -16.25 8.64 16.86
N SER A 23 -16.59 9.54 15.95
CA SER A 23 -17.68 10.51 16.12
C SER A 23 -19.05 9.84 16.30
N ILE A 24 -19.39 8.87 15.45
CA ILE A 24 -20.67 8.15 15.51
C ILE A 24 -20.78 7.35 16.81
N ARG A 25 -19.72 6.61 17.17
CA ARG A 25 -19.74 5.75 18.36
C ARG A 25 -19.81 6.53 19.66
N ASN A 26 -19.12 7.66 19.73
CA ASN A 26 -19.24 8.57 20.87
C ASN A 26 -20.68 9.09 21.04
N LYS A 27 -21.38 9.42 19.95
CA LYS A 27 -22.80 9.83 20.00
C LYS A 27 -23.72 8.70 20.47
N LEU A 28 -23.35 7.45 20.21
CA LEU A 28 -24.08 6.26 20.67
C LEU A 28 -23.71 5.84 22.11
N GLY A 29 -22.81 6.57 22.78
CA GLY A 29 -22.36 6.26 24.15
C GLY A 29 -21.36 5.10 24.24
N LEU A 30 -20.85 4.60 23.11
CA LEU A 30 -19.85 3.55 23.04
C LEU A 30 -18.46 4.16 23.28
N THR A 31 -17.99 4.09 24.53
CA THR A 31 -16.76 4.79 24.98
C THR A 31 -15.53 3.90 25.10
N ASP A 32 -15.65 2.59 24.85
CA ASP A 32 -14.58 1.57 24.92
C ASP A 32 -13.43 1.78 23.90
N LEU A 33 -13.43 2.91 23.21
CA LEU A 33 -12.58 3.25 22.08
C LEU A 33 -11.54 4.30 22.41
N SER A 34 -11.58 4.88 23.61
CA SER A 34 -10.70 5.99 23.97
C SER A 34 -9.23 5.56 23.92
N THR A 35 -8.85 4.44 24.55
CA THR A 35 -7.45 4.00 24.60
C THR A 35 -6.88 3.64 23.21
N LEU A 36 -7.66 2.95 22.37
CA LEU A 36 -7.22 2.60 21.02
C LEU A 36 -7.08 3.85 20.14
N THR A 37 -8.04 4.77 20.25
CA THR A 37 -8.01 6.05 19.52
C THR A 37 -6.85 6.93 20.00
N GLU A 38 -6.60 6.99 21.31
CA GLU A 38 -5.47 7.70 21.92
C GLU A 38 -4.14 7.15 21.38
N ASN A 39 -3.97 5.82 21.36
CA ASN A 39 -2.76 5.18 20.86
C ASN A 39 -2.55 5.42 19.36
N PHE A 40 -3.62 5.37 18.55
CA PHE A 40 -3.55 5.74 17.14
C PHE A 40 -3.07 7.19 16.94
N PHE A 41 -3.68 8.15 17.64
CA PHE A 41 -3.29 9.55 17.50
C PHE A 41 -1.91 9.84 18.09
N ARG A 42 -1.48 9.12 19.13
CA ARG A 42 -0.10 9.15 19.66
C ARG A 42 0.89 8.83 18.56
N ASP A 43 0.72 7.68 17.89
CA ASP A 43 1.66 7.21 16.89
C ASP A 43 1.66 8.13 15.66
N LEU A 44 0.47 8.60 15.26
CA LEU A 44 0.33 9.57 14.16
C LEU A 44 1.04 10.90 14.46
N LEU A 45 0.82 11.46 15.65
CA LEU A 45 1.43 12.73 16.05
C LEU A 45 2.95 12.61 16.19
N ASN A 46 3.45 11.47 16.69
CA ASN A 46 4.88 11.17 16.70
C ASN A 46 5.47 11.15 15.29
N ALA A 47 4.76 10.57 14.31
CA ALA A 47 5.18 10.58 12.92
C ALA A 47 5.16 12.00 12.30
N ILE A 48 4.16 12.82 12.62
CA ILE A 48 4.02 14.20 12.10
C ILE A 48 5.10 15.13 12.71
N HIS A 49 5.26 15.10 14.04
CA HIS A 49 6.06 16.08 14.78
C HIS A 49 7.47 15.59 15.13
N SER A 50 7.79 14.31 14.91
CA SER A 50 8.98 13.69 15.49
C SER A 50 9.04 13.83 17.02
N SER A 51 7.87 13.80 17.67
CA SER A 51 7.72 13.78 19.12
C SER A 51 7.88 12.36 19.68
N SER A 52 7.98 12.26 21.00
CA SER A 52 8.02 10.99 21.73
C SER A 52 6.85 10.91 22.71
N LEU A 53 5.63 11.16 22.21
CA LEU A 53 4.40 11.08 22.98
C LEU A 53 4.17 9.65 23.45
N ILE A 54 3.85 9.50 24.73
CA ILE A 54 3.40 8.26 25.37
C ILE A 54 1.96 8.43 25.85
N ASN A 55 1.25 7.31 26.04
CA ASN A 55 -0.07 7.34 26.66
C ASN A 55 0.09 7.45 28.19
N LEU A 56 -0.42 8.54 28.77
CA LEU A 56 -0.29 8.82 30.20
C LEU A 56 -1.12 7.87 31.06
N ASN A 57 -2.16 7.26 30.49
CA ASN A 57 -2.98 6.27 31.17
C ASN A 57 -2.26 4.91 31.34
N GLU A 58 -1.22 4.63 30.54
CA GLU A 58 -0.39 3.41 30.66
C GLU A 58 0.61 3.51 31.82
N GLU A 59 1.17 4.70 32.10
CA GLU A 59 2.13 4.91 33.19
C GLU A 59 1.47 5.19 34.55
N ARG A 60 0.34 5.93 34.56
CA ARG A 60 -0.43 6.24 35.76
C ARG A 60 -1.91 6.20 35.43
N SER A 61 -2.62 5.24 36.01
CA SER A 61 -4.08 5.20 35.94
C SER A 61 -4.65 6.53 36.46
N ASN A 62 -5.46 7.20 35.62
CA ASN A 62 -6.17 8.45 35.91
C ASN A 62 -5.33 9.74 35.96
N SER A 63 -4.42 9.99 35.00
CA SER A 63 -3.90 11.36 34.79
C SER A 63 -5.06 12.31 34.45
N PRO A 64 -5.41 13.30 35.30
CA PRO A 64 -6.63 14.05 35.10
C PRO A 64 -6.53 14.99 33.89
N GLY A 65 -7.30 14.70 32.85
CA GLY A 65 -7.55 15.63 31.73
C GLY A 65 -6.52 15.65 30.61
N LEU A 66 -5.44 14.86 30.71
CA LEU A 66 -4.43 14.72 29.65
C LEU A 66 -4.28 13.23 29.31
N ASP A 67 -4.24 12.91 28.02
CA ASP A 67 -4.18 11.53 27.54
C ASP A 67 -2.78 11.17 27.04
N LEU A 68 -2.11 12.10 26.37
CA LEU A 68 -0.77 11.93 25.82
C LEU A 68 0.22 12.95 26.41
N GLY A 69 1.47 12.56 26.58
CA GLY A 69 2.54 13.44 27.04
C GLY A 69 3.90 13.09 26.48
N ASP A 70 4.72 14.10 26.24
CA ASP A 70 6.12 13.98 25.82
C ASP A 70 6.97 14.87 26.72
N ASP A 71 7.81 14.25 27.55
CA ASP A 71 8.65 14.92 28.54
C ASP A 71 9.80 15.68 27.90
N VAL A 72 10.25 15.26 26.73
CA VAL A 72 11.39 15.84 26.03
C VAL A 72 10.97 17.14 25.37
N SER A 73 9.86 17.12 24.63
CA SER A 73 9.32 18.33 24.00
C SER A 73 8.50 19.20 24.96
N GLY A 74 8.05 18.64 26.08
CA GLY A 74 7.16 19.31 27.03
C GLY A 74 5.76 19.51 26.44
N LEU A 75 5.29 18.60 25.59
CA LEU A 75 3.99 18.65 24.95
C LEU A 75 3.03 17.69 25.64
N ALA A 76 1.84 18.18 26.01
CA ALA A 76 0.75 17.33 26.49
C ALA A 76 -0.52 17.55 25.67
N ILE A 77 -1.23 16.46 25.41
CA ILE A 77 -2.38 16.44 24.50
C ILE A 77 -3.54 15.72 25.15
N GLN A 78 -4.70 16.35 25.11
CA GLN A 78 -5.97 15.67 25.33
C GLN A 78 -6.53 15.23 23.98
N VAL A 79 -6.91 13.96 23.84
CA VAL A 79 -7.61 13.43 22.67
C VAL A 79 -9.08 13.27 23.02
N THR A 80 -9.97 13.92 22.26
CA THR A 80 -11.41 13.84 22.51
C THR A 80 -12.23 13.74 21.24
N ALA A 81 -13.29 12.94 21.26
CA ALA A 81 -14.22 12.83 20.13
C ALA A 81 -15.05 14.10 19.93
N THR A 82 -15.30 14.86 21.00
CA THR A 82 -16.09 16.10 20.96
C THR A 82 -15.46 17.14 21.87
N ALA A 83 -15.19 18.33 21.33
CA ALA A 83 -14.74 19.46 22.13
C ALA A 83 -15.87 20.49 22.22
N SER A 84 -16.69 20.37 23.26
CA SER A 84 -17.49 21.51 23.70
C SER A 84 -16.58 22.49 24.45
N ALA A 85 -16.91 23.79 24.40
CA ALA A 85 -16.28 24.81 25.26
C ALA A 85 -16.10 24.34 26.71
N THR A 86 -17.14 23.75 27.30
CA THR A 86 -17.12 23.19 28.66
C THR A 86 -16.12 22.05 28.84
N LYS A 87 -15.88 21.22 27.81
CA LYS A 87 -14.88 20.15 27.89
C LYS A 87 -13.46 20.72 27.86
N VAL A 88 -13.20 21.69 27.00
CA VAL A 88 -11.91 22.38 26.94
C VAL A 88 -11.63 23.07 28.27
N GLU A 89 -12.59 23.81 28.82
CA GLU A 89 -12.46 24.44 30.14
C GLU A 89 -12.21 23.42 31.25
N LYS A 90 -12.95 22.30 31.26
CA LYS A 90 -12.73 21.22 32.23
C LYS A 90 -11.34 20.61 32.13
N THR A 91 -10.81 20.45 30.91
CA THR A 91 -9.45 19.99 30.69
C THR A 91 -8.43 20.97 31.25
N LEU A 92 -8.56 22.26 30.91
CA LEU A 92 -7.65 23.29 31.40
C LEU A 92 -7.70 23.43 32.92
N ALA A 93 -8.87 23.27 33.53
CA ALA A 93 -9.05 23.29 34.98
C ALA A 93 -8.43 22.07 35.69
N LYS A 94 -8.29 20.93 35.00
CA LYS A 94 -7.65 19.71 35.54
C LYS A 94 -6.13 19.74 35.46
N ILE A 95 -5.54 20.70 34.75
CA ILE A 95 -4.08 20.83 34.66
C ILE A 95 -3.52 21.25 36.02
N THR A 96 -2.70 20.38 36.61
CA THR A 96 -2.08 20.58 37.92
C THR A 96 -0.79 21.42 37.81
N PRO A 97 -0.25 21.94 38.92
CA PRO A 97 1.08 22.55 38.92
C PRO A 97 2.19 21.59 38.48
N ASP A 98 2.07 20.29 38.79
CA ASP A 98 3.00 19.24 38.35
C ASP A 98 2.97 19.04 36.82
N HIS A 99 1.78 19.13 36.21
CA HIS A 99 1.70 19.15 34.75
C HIS A 99 2.37 20.39 34.14
N GLN A 100 2.31 21.54 34.80
CA GLN A 100 2.94 22.78 34.31
C GLN A 100 4.47 22.80 34.48
N THR A 101 5.03 22.02 35.41
CA THR A 101 6.49 21.84 35.51
C THR A 101 6.99 20.88 34.44
N ARG A 102 6.22 19.86 34.10
CA ARG A 102 6.57 18.83 33.11
C ARG A 102 6.30 19.26 31.67
N TYR A 103 5.19 19.96 31.42
CA TYR A 103 4.74 20.33 30.08
C TYR A 103 4.62 21.85 29.92
N LYS A 104 5.14 22.34 28.78
CA LYS A 104 5.17 23.74 28.38
C LYS A 104 4.04 24.10 27.42
N ARG A 105 3.48 23.12 26.72
CA ARG A 105 2.40 23.31 25.75
C ARG A 105 1.30 22.27 25.96
N PHE A 106 0.07 22.76 26.02
CA PHE A 106 -1.14 21.94 26.14
C PHE A 106 -1.95 22.05 24.87
N VAL A 107 -2.37 20.92 24.32
CA VAL A 107 -3.18 20.85 23.09
C VAL A 107 -4.43 20.01 23.34
N VAL A 108 -5.54 20.41 22.74
CA VAL A 108 -6.77 19.61 22.68
C VAL A 108 -7.00 19.17 21.25
N LEU A 109 -6.86 17.86 20.99
CA LEU A 109 -7.17 17.25 19.71
C LEU A 109 -8.62 16.77 19.68
N VAL A 110 -9.38 17.31 18.73
CA VAL A 110 -10.78 16.98 18.47
C VAL A 110 -10.84 16.04 17.29
N VAL A 111 -11.13 14.76 17.55
CA VAL A 111 -11.23 13.73 16.50
C VAL A 111 -12.50 13.93 15.66
N GLY A 112 -13.58 14.37 16.30
CA GLY A 112 -14.79 14.79 15.61
C GLY A 112 -14.67 16.21 15.04
N LYS A 113 -15.82 16.87 14.87
CA LYS A 113 -15.85 18.24 14.34
C LYS A 113 -15.59 19.27 15.45
N LYS A 114 -14.68 20.22 15.22
CA LYS A 114 -14.50 21.38 16.11
C LYS A 114 -15.72 22.30 16.11
N GLN A 115 -15.89 23.06 17.19
CA GLN A 115 -16.88 24.13 17.27
C GLN A 115 -16.36 25.38 16.56
N GLY A 116 -17.26 26.17 15.98
CA GLY A 116 -16.89 27.43 15.33
C GLY A 116 -16.41 28.51 16.31
N SER A 117 -16.76 28.40 17.59
CA SER A 117 -16.27 29.27 18.66
C SER A 117 -16.20 28.52 19.98
N TYR A 118 -15.24 28.92 20.82
CA TYR A 118 -15.04 28.40 22.16
C TYR A 118 -15.06 29.57 23.14
N SER A 119 -15.99 29.55 24.09
CA SER A 119 -15.92 30.39 25.28
C SER A 119 -14.99 29.70 26.27
N ILE A 120 -13.86 30.32 26.58
CA ILE A 120 -12.86 29.79 27.52
C ILE A 120 -12.51 30.94 28.46
N ASP A 121 -12.34 30.63 29.75
CA ASP A 121 -11.79 31.58 30.72
C ASP A 121 -10.40 32.08 30.28
N GLU A 122 -10.33 33.38 29.95
CA GLU A 122 -9.11 34.06 29.50
C GLU A 122 -7.99 34.03 30.56
N GLN A 123 -8.33 34.02 31.85
CA GLN A 123 -7.32 33.97 32.91
C GLN A 123 -6.65 32.60 32.98
N ALA A 124 -7.44 31.53 32.91
CA ALA A 124 -6.94 30.16 32.85
C ALA A 124 -6.11 29.92 31.58
N ALA A 125 -6.58 30.40 30.43
CA ALA A 125 -5.87 30.30 29.16
C ALA A 125 -4.52 31.03 29.20
N LYS A 126 -4.49 32.26 29.74
CA LYS A 126 -3.26 33.06 29.88
C LYS A 126 -2.26 32.41 30.83
N ARG A 127 -2.71 31.84 31.95
CA ARG A 127 -1.84 31.12 32.90
C ARG A 127 -1.13 29.95 32.24
N LEU A 128 -1.82 29.23 31.35
CA LEU A 128 -1.33 28.03 30.69
C LEU A 128 -0.67 28.32 29.32
N GLY A 129 -0.64 29.59 28.90
CA GLY A 129 -0.18 29.97 27.56
C GLY A 129 -1.00 29.38 26.42
N PHE A 130 -2.25 28.99 26.69
CA PHE A 130 -3.15 28.30 25.76
C PHE A 130 -3.85 29.29 24.83
N ALA A 131 -3.77 29.07 23.53
CA ALA A 131 -4.46 29.87 22.52
C ALA A 131 -5.40 28.98 21.68
N LYS A 132 -6.70 29.28 21.69
CA LYS A 132 -7.73 28.43 21.06
C LYS A 132 -7.49 28.19 19.57
N GLU A 133 -7.00 29.19 18.84
CA GLU A 133 -6.68 29.09 17.41
C GLU A 133 -5.44 28.24 17.12
N ARG A 134 -4.55 28.08 18.10
CA ARG A 134 -3.24 27.41 17.95
C ARG A 134 -3.23 26.01 18.54
N ASP A 135 -3.98 25.81 19.63
CA ASP A 135 -3.84 24.66 20.52
C ASP A 135 -5.12 23.82 20.60
N ILE A 136 -6.17 24.17 19.86
CA ILE A 136 -7.28 23.26 19.55
C ILE A 136 -7.05 22.76 18.12
N TRP A 137 -6.77 21.47 17.98
CA TRP A 137 -6.58 20.82 16.69
C TRP A 137 -7.80 19.98 16.35
N ASP A 138 -8.13 19.88 15.08
CA ASP A 138 -8.98 18.82 14.55
C ASP A 138 -8.28 18.02 13.45
N VAL A 139 -9.01 17.10 12.84
CA VAL A 139 -8.51 16.28 11.73
C VAL A 139 -8.13 17.13 10.52
N ASP A 140 -8.79 18.27 10.28
CA ASP A 140 -8.44 19.19 9.20
C ASP A 140 -7.12 19.93 9.49
N ASP A 141 -6.86 20.26 10.76
CA ASP A 141 -5.58 20.80 11.22
C ASP A 141 -4.45 19.76 11.03
N LEU A 142 -4.69 18.49 11.37
CA LEU A 142 -3.72 17.41 11.13
C LEU A 142 -3.49 17.17 9.63
N ALA A 143 -4.55 17.14 8.82
CA ALA A 143 -4.45 16.98 7.37
C ALA A 143 -3.57 18.08 6.74
N ARG A 144 -3.76 19.34 7.16
CA ARG A 144 -2.90 20.45 6.71
C ARG A 144 -1.44 20.28 7.09
N GLN A 145 -1.16 19.76 8.28
CA GLN A 145 0.22 19.47 8.70
C GLN A 145 0.83 18.34 7.86
N ILE A 146 0.07 17.27 7.61
CA ILE A 146 0.51 16.13 6.78
C ILE A 146 0.82 16.59 5.34
N VAL A 147 -0.04 17.42 4.76
CA VAL A 147 0.16 18.00 3.42
C VAL A 147 1.45 18.83 3.35
N ALA A 148 1.94 19.36 4.46
CA ALA A 148 3.17 20.16 4.54
C ALA A 148 4.45 19.34 4.82
N LEU A 149 4.35 18.03 5.10
CA LEU A 149 5.51 17.18 5.44
C LEU A 149 6.47 16.97 4.26
N ASP A 150 7.75 16.75 4.52
CA ASP A 150 8.65 16.23 3.48
C ASP A 150 8.23 14.82 3.03
N ILE A 151 8.76 14.36 1.89
CA ILE A 151 8.34 13.09 1.30
C ILE A 151 8.64 11.88 2.21
N ALA A 152 9.78 11.89 2.92
CA ALA A 152 10.16 10.77 3.77
C ALA A 152 9.23 10.63 4.98
N ARG A 153 8.84 11.76 5.59
CA ARG A 153 7.85 11.77 6.68
C ARG A 153 6.45 11.42 6.18
N LEU A 154 6.06 11.91 5.00
CA LEU A 154 4.77 11.56 4.41
C LEU A 154 4.64 10.06 4.15
N GLU A 155 5.69 9.41 3.64
CA GLU A 155 5.75 7.95 3.47
C GLU A 155 5.68 7.20 4.80
N ALA A 156 6.33 7.72 5.85
CA ALA A 156 6.26 7.14 7.19
C ALA A 156 4.83 7.22 7.76
N VAL A 157 4.16 8.38 7.63
CA VAL A 157 2.76 8.58 8.03
C VAL A 157 1.83 7.66 7.24
N HIS A 158 2.01 7.58 5.93
CA HIS A 158 1.22 6.71 5.06
C HIS A 158 1.33 5.23 5.45
N ARG A 159 2.55 4.74 5.68
CA ARG A 159 2.80 3.37 6.13
C ARG A 159 2.18 3.08 7.49
N LEU A 160 2.29 4.03 8.42
CA LEU A 160 1.68 3.92 9.74
C LEU A 160 0.16 3.82 9.63
N ILE A 161 -0.47 4.72 8.85
CA ILE A 161 -1.92 4.74 8.68
C ILE A 161 -2.41 3.44 8.05
N ARG A 162 -1.75 2.92 7.01
CA ARG A 162 -2.14 1.62 6.43
C ARG A 162 -2.09 0.47 7.45
N LYS A 163 -1.06 0.45 8.29
CA LYS A 163 -0.88 -0.60 9.31
C LYS A 163 -1.92 -0.48 10.43
N GLU A 164 -2.05 0.72 11.00
CA GLU A 164 -2.89 0.95 12.18
C GLU A 164 -4.37 1.04 11.82
N VAL A 165 -4.76 1.65 10.70
CA VAL A 165 -6.16 1.73 10.28
C VAL A 165 -6.70 0.39 9.80
N GLY A 166 -5.87 -0.47 9.19
CA GLY A 166 -6.27 -1.86 8.89
C GLY A 166 -6.63 -2.61 10.17
N ARG A 167 -5.79 -2.51 11.20
CA ARG A 167 -6.05 -3.08 12.53
C ARG A 167 -7.26 -2.45 13.21
N LEU A 168 -7.36 -1.11 13.16
CA LEU A 168 -8.47 -0.37 13.71
C LEU A 168 -9.78 -0.82 13.03
N LYS A 169 -9.85 -0.88 11.70
CA LYS A 169 -11.05 -1.34 10.98
C LYS A 169 -11.47 -2.75 11.42
N VAL A 170 -10.53 -3.69 11.55
CA VAL A 170 -10.81 -5.06 12.04
C VAL A 170 -11.30 -5.04 13.50
N ASP A 171 -10.61 -4.34 14.39
CA ASP A 171 -10.96 -4.24 15.81
C ASP A 171 -12.28 -3.45 16.03
N LEU A 172 -12.61 -2.56 15.10
CA LEU A 172 -13.83 -1.78 15.09
C LEU A 172 -14.96 -2.49 14.35
N GLU A 173 -14.79 -3.63 13.71
CA GLU A 173 -15.91 -4.22 12.98
C GLU A 173 -16.94 -4.82 13.93
N ILE A 174 -18.19 -4.41 13.74
CA ILE A 174 -19.33 -5.02 14.41
C ILE A 174 -19.81 -6.13 13.48
N PRO A 175 -19.84 -7.39 13.93
CA PRO A 175 -20.38 -8.46 13.13
C PRO A 175 -21.84 -8.18 12.78
N ASP A 176 -22.27 -8.62 11.61
CA ASP A 176 -23.67 -8.55 11.22
C ASP A 176 -24.56 -9.45 12.10
N ALA A 177 -25.87 -9.45 11.83
CA ALA A 177 -26.84 -10.25 12.59
C ALA A 177 -26.54 -11.76 12.58
N ASP A 178 -25.71 -12.23 11.63
CA ASP A 178 -25.30 -13.63 11.48
C ASP A 178 -23.90 -13.90 12.06
N GLY A 179 -23.28 -12.92 12.72
CA GLY A 179 -21.95 -13.07 13.30
C GLY A 179 -20.81 -12.93 12.29
N LYS A 180 -21.07 -12.49 11.04
CA LYS A 180 -20.04 -12.30 10.02
C LYS A 180 -19.49 -10.88 10.08
N TYR A 181 -18.16 -10.80 10.08
CA TYR A 181 -17.43 -9.55 9.98
C TYR A 181 -17.45 -9.06 8.51
N PRO A 182 -17.72 -7.76 8.26
CA PRO A 182 -17.71 -7.18 6.91
C PRO A 182 -16.37 -7.30 6.18
N THR A 183 -15.25 -7.21 6.91
CA THR A 183 -13.95 -7.62 6.38
C THR A 183 -13.72 -9.09 6.70
N SER A 184 -13.49 -9.85 5.65
CA SER A 184 -12.84 -11.11 5.78
C SER A 184 -11.34 -10.92 5.68
N GLY A 185 -10.55 -11.73 6.40
CA GLY A 185 -9.11 -11.82 6.14
C GLY A 185 -8.81 -12.04 4.66
N TYR A 186 -9.73 -12.63 3.89
CA TYR A 186 -9.66 -12.77 2.43
C TYR A 186 -9.66 -11.43 1.65
N ASP A 187 -10.29 -10.37 2.17
CA ASP A 187 -10.35 -9.05 1.50
C ASP A 187 -9.00 -8.32 1.54
N LEU A 188 -8.10 -8.73 2.44
CA LEU A 188 -6.72 -8.25 2.49
C LEU A 188 -5.83 -8.90 1.41
N TRP A 189 -6.32 -9.92 0.71
CA TRP A 189 -5.59 -10.60 -0.35
C TRP A 189 -6.12 -10.20 -1.73
N GLU A 190 -5.21 -10.05 -2.68
CA GLU A 190 -5.60 -9.89 -4.08
C GLU A 190 -6.39 -11.13 -4.55
N GLN A 191 -7.55 -10.90 -5.18
CA GLN A 191 -8.32 -11.98 -5.78
C GLN A 191 -7.56 -12.58 -6.96
N ARG A 192 -7.39 -13.90 -6.95
CA ARG A 192 -6.76 -14.62 -8.06
C ARG A 192 -7.61 -14.53 -9.32
N VAL A 193 -6.95 -14.23 -10.43
CA VAL A 193 -7.59 -14.20 -11.75
C VAL A 193 -7.91 -15.62 -12.20
N LYS A 194 -9.12 -15.84 -12.72
CA LYS A 194 -9.47 -17.09 -13.38
C LYS A 194 -9.03 -17.01 -14.85
N PRO A 195 -8.09 -17.85 -15.31
CA PRO A 195 -7.60 -17.79 -16.68
C PRO A 195 -8.73 -18.11 -17.67
N LYS A 196 -8.82 -17.35 -18.75
CA LYS A 196 -9.62 -17.70 -19.92
C LYS A 196 -8.70 -18.31 -20.95
N VAL A 197 -8.99 -19.51 -21.43
CA VAL A 197 -8.11 -20.21 -22.38
C VAL A 197 -8.95 -20.77 -23.51
N GLY A 198 -8.54 -20.46 -24.74
CA GLY A 198 -9.08 -21.05 -25.96
C GLY A 198 -8.67 -22.51 -26.15
N ASP A 199 -8.93 -23.05 -27.34
CA ASP A 199 -8.60 -24.44 -27.66
C ASP A 199 -7.18 -24.61 -28.25
N GLY A 200 -6.48 -23.51 -28.54
CA GLY A 200 -5.14 -23.52 -29.11
C GLY A 200 -5.12 -23.70 -30.63
N SER A 201 -6.27 -23.75 -31.30
CA SER A 201 -6.36 -24.00 -32.74
C SER A 201 -5.80 -22.82 -33.55
N ALA A 202 -6.16 -21.60 -33.19
CA ALA A 202 -5.70 -20.40 -33.89
C ALA A 202 -4.17 -20.24 -33.75
N PHE A 203 -3.63 -20.53 -32.57
CA PHE A 203 -2.19 -20.53 -32.35
C PHE A 203 -1.50 -21.65 -33.14
N ARG A 204 -2.05 -22.88 -33.15
CA ARG A 204 -1.50 -24.00 -33.93
C ARG A 204 -1.41 -23.66 -35.42
N THR A 205 -2.49 -23.14 -36.01
CA THR A 205 -2.52 -22.74 -37.41
C THR A 205 -1.47 -21.67 -37.70
N PHE A 206 -1.30 -20.68 -36.82
CA PHE A 206 -0.27 -19.65 -36.96
C PHE A 206 1.15 -20.22 -36.96
N VAL A 207 1.46 -21.12 -36.02
CA VAL A 207 2.78 -21.75 -35.95
C VAL A 207 3.05 -22.58 -37.20
N ALA A 208 2.09 -23.39 -37.64
CA ALA A 208 2.21 -24.22 -38.85
C ALA A 208 2.46 -23.37 -40.10
N GLN A 209 1.73 -22.26 -40.25
CA GLN A 209 1.91 -21.31 -41.36
C GLN A 209 3.28 -20.63 -41.31
N SER A 210 3.72 -20.22 -40.11
CA SER A 210 5.00 -19.52 -39.93
C SER A 210 6.20 -20.44 -40.19
N ALA A 211 6.07 -21.73 -39.91
CA ALA A 211 7.10 -22.75 -40.14
C ALA A 211 6.99 -23.44 -41.52
N GLU A 212 5.99 -23.10 -42.33
CA GLU A 212 5.69 -23.75 -43.63
C GLU A 212 5.51 -25.27 -43.54
N VAL A 213 4.90 -25.76 -42.45
CA VAL A 213 4.64 -27.19 -42.18
C VAL A 213 3.15 -27.49 -42.04
N SER A 214 2.77 -28.77 -42.03
CA SER A 214 1.41 -29.19 -41.70
C SER A 214 1.08 -28.96 -40.22
N GLU A 215 -0.17 -28.66 -39.88
CA GLU A 215 -0.63 -28.58 -38.48
C GLU A 215 -0.46 -29.90 -37.70
N GLU A 216 -0.35 -31.02 -38.41
CA GLU A 216 -0.07 -32.35 -37.85
C GLU A 216 1.36 -32.48 -37.33
N GLU A 217 2.28 -31.65 -37.83
CA GLU A 217 3.69 -31.61 -37.41
C GLU A 217 3.89 -30.76 -36.15
N ILE A 218 2.91 -29.90 -35.79
CA ILE A 218 2.94 -29.10 -34.58
C ILE A 218 2.67 -29.97 -33.35
N GLU A 219 3.46 -29.76 -32.30
CA GLU A 219 3.41 -30.53 -31.07
C GLU A 219 1.97 -30.73 -30.55
N ALA A 220 1.57 -31.99 -30.33
CA ALA A 220 0.23 -32.34 -29.87
C ALA A 220 -0.10 -31.75 -28.48
N ASP A 221 0.92 -31.53 -27.65
CA ASP A 221 0.79 -31.01 -26.29
C ASP A 221 0.59 -29.49 -26.22
N LEU A 222 0.65 -28.77 -27.36
CA LEU A 222 0.53 -27.31 -27.40
C LEU A 222 -0.70 -26.74 -26.63
N PRO A 223 -1.94 -27.23 -26.82
CA PRO A 223 -3.09 -26.74 -26.06
C PRO A 223 -2.97 -26.96 -24.55
N LYS A 224 -2.28 -28.01 -24.12
CA LYS A 224 -2.02 -28.30 -22.71
C LYS A 224 -0.97 -27.36 -22.15
N GLU A 225 0.07 -27.04 -22.93
CA GLU A 225 1.10 -26.07 -22.55
C GLU A 225 0.56 -24.64 -22.46
N ILE A 226 -0.34 -24.21 -23.35
CA ILE A 226 -1.03 -22.91 -23.24
C ILE A 226 -1.83 -22.84 -21.92
N ARG A 227 -2.57 -23.89 -21.57
CA ARG A 227 -3.30 -23.96 -20.28
C ARG A 227 -2.36 -23.93 -19.08
N LEU A 228 -1.21 -24.59 -19.17
CA LEU A 228 -0.22 -24.59 -18.10
C LEU A 228 0.39 -23.20 -17.92
N LEU A 229 0.72 -22.52 -19.01
CA LEU A 229 1.21 -21.15 -19.00
C LEU A 229 0.19 -20.19 -18.36
N ALA A 230 -1.08 -20.26 -18.79
CA ALA A 230 -2.16 -19.47 -18.21
C ALA A 230 -2.33 -19.75 -16.71
N LYS A 231 -2.21 -21.00 -16.28
CA LYS A 231 -2.26 -21.38 -14.87
C LYS A 231 -1.09 -20.80 -14.07
N ARG A 232 0.13 -20.79 -14.61
CA ARG A 232 1.29 -20.15 -13.96
C ARG A 232 1.06 -18.65 -13.79
N LEU A 233 0.65 -17.97 -14.86
CA LEU A 233 0.33 -16.55 -14.83
C LEU A 233 -0.77 -16.22 -13.80
N SER A 234 -1.82 -17.03 -13.69
CA SER A 234 -2.90 -16.81 -12.71
C SER A 234 -2.49 -16.89 -11.24
N ARG A 235 -1.31 -17.44 -10.94
CA ARG A 235 -0.76 -17.53 -9.58
C ARG A 235 0.04 -16.29 -9.17
N LEU A 236 0.49 -15.52 -10.16
CA LEU A 236 1.29 -14.33 -9.95
C LEU A 236 0.40 -13.17 -9.48
N PRO A 237 0.86 -12.34 -8.53
CA PRO A 237 0.23 -11.06 -8.20
C PRO A 237 0.04 -10.22 -9.46
N ARG A 238 -0.98 -9.35 -9.50
CA ARG A 238 -1.19 -8.46 -10.64
C ARG A 238 0.00 -7.56 -10.91
N VAL A 239 0.61 -7.02 -9.86
CA VAL A 239 1.79 -6.14 -9.99
C VAL A 239 2.93 -6.90 -10.68
N THR A 240 3.20 -8.13 -10.27
CA THR A 240 4.20 -9.01 -10.89
C THR A 240 3.87 -9.35 -12.36
N ARG A 241 2.60 -9.57 -12.72
CA ARG A 241 2.21 -9.76 -14.12
C ARG A 241 2.40 -8.50 -14.96
N GLU A 242 2.03 -7.34 -14.43
CA GLU A 242 2.26 -6.04 -15.09
C GLU A 242 3.78 -5.79 -15.24
N PHE A 243 4.58 -6.17 -14.24
CA PHE A 243 6.04 -6.12 -14.31
C PHE A 243 6.59 -7.04 -15.41
N LEU A 244 6.11 -8.28 -15.51
CA LEU A 244 6.48 -9.19 -16.60
C LEU A 244 6.14 -8.60 -17.99
N VAL A 245 4.95 -7.99 -18.15
CA VAL A 245 4.56 -7.29 -19.38
C VAL A 245 5.55 -6.16 -19.71
N MET A 246 5.99 -5.41 -18.71
CA MET A 246 6.98 -4.35 -18.90
C MET A 246 8.34 -4.89 -19.33
N LEU A 247 8.79 -6.02 -18.78
CA LEU A 247 10.03 -6.68 -19.21
C LEU A 247 9.94 -7.15 -20.66
N LEU A 248 8.83 -7.83 -21.02
CA LEU A 248 8.60 -8.29 -22.40
C LEU A 248 8.56 -7.14 -23.40
N THR A 249 7.93 -6.01 -23.05
CA THR A 249 7.81 -4.84 -23.92
C THR A 249 9.14 -4.08 -24.07
N ARG A 250 10.02 -4.14 -23.07
CA ARG A 250 11.31 -3.41 -23.06
C ARG A 250 12.51 -4.27 -23.44
N GLN A 251 12.26 -5.46 -23.98
CA GLN A 251 13.34 -6.32 -24.48
C GLN A 251 14.21 -5.58 -25.49
N THR A 252 15.51 -5.87 -25.47
CA THR A 252 16.46 -5.16 -26.34
C THR A 252 16.86 -5.95 -27.58
N ASN A 253 16.47 -7.24 -27.68
CA ASN A 253 16.83 -8.17 -28.77
C ASN A 253 18.30 -8.07 -29.20
N ARG A 254 19.19 -7.81 -28.24
CA ARG A 254 20.64 -7.73 -28.46
C ARG A 254 21.24 -9.11 -28.34
N ASP A 255 22.30 -9.35 -29.13
CA ASP A 255 23.16 -10.52 -28.94
C ASP A 255 23.72 -10.51 -27.53
N SER A 256 23.30 -11.51 -26.75
CA SER A 256 23.72 -11.69 -25.37
C SER A 256 24.79 -12.78 -25.30
N GLY A 257 25.86 -12.50 -24.56
CA GLY A 257 26.85 -13.52 -24.19
C GLY A 257 26.36 -14.44 -23.07
N ARG A 258 25.23 -14.10 -22.42
CA ARG A 258 24.68 -14.82 -21.27
C ARG A 258 23.49 -15.69 -21.64
N PHE A 259 22.67 -15.27 -22.58
CA PHE A 259 21.39 -15.90 -22.92
C PHE A 259 21.30 -16.14 -24.43
N HIS A 260 20.68 -17.26 -24.79
CA HIS A 260 20.44 -17.65 -26.17
C HIS A 260 18.94 -17.86 -26.40
N PRO A 261 18.43 -17.77 -27.64
CA PRO A 261 17.03 -18.05 -27.94
C PRO A 261 16.56 -19.37 -27.29
N PRO A 262 15.33 -19.44 -26.75
CA PRO A 262 14.23 -18.47 -26.83
C PRO A 262 14.28 -17.33 -25.78
N TRP A 263 15.39 -17.14 -25.07
CA TRP A 263 15.49 -16.10 -24.06
C TRP A 263 15.56 -14.70 -24.69
N MET A 264 14.70 -13.81 -24.19
CA MET A 264 14.72 -12.38 -24.46
C MET A 264 15.54 -11.67 -23.40
N THR A 265 16.25 -10.60 -23.75
CA THR A 265 17.26 -10.03 -22.85
C THR A 265 17.05 -8.56 -22.55
N LEU A 266 17.27 -8.21 -21.29
CA LEU A 266 17.33 -6.83 -20.79
C LEU A 266 18.60 -6.64 -19.94
N LEU A 267 19.14 -5.43 -19.96
CA LEU A 267 20.21 -5.05 -19.03
C LEU A 267 19.63 -4.87 -17.63
N TYR A 268 20.16 -5.62 -16.66
CA TYR A 268 19.72 -5.54 -15.26
C TYR A 268 19.83 -4.11 -14.72
N ASP A 269 20.94 -3.42 -15.00
CA ASP A 269 21.17 -2.04 -14.56
C ASP A 269 20.16 -1.04 -15.14
N THR A 270 19.61 -1.32 -16.34
CA THR A 270 18.58 -0.46 -16.96
C THR A 270 17.25 -0.66 -16.25
N VAL A 271 16.83 -1.92 -16.08
CA VAL A 271 15.60 -2.26 -15.34
C VAL A 271 15.67 -1.70 -13.92
N LYS A 272 16.79 -1.86 -13.22
CA LYS A 272 17.00 -1.31 -11.88
C LYS A 272 16.85 0.20 -11.77
N ARG A 273 17.25 0.95 -12.80
CA ARG A 273 17.16 2.42 -12.82
C ARG A 273 15.79 2.92 -13.25
N GLU A 274 15.11 2.19 -14.10
CA GLU A 274 13.79 2.56 -14.63
C GLU A 274 12.63 2.07 -13.78
N PHE A 275 12.83 0.98 -13.03
CA PHE A 275 11.84 0.49 -12.08
C PHE A 275 11.69 1.49 -10.94
N ARG A 276 10.42 1.79 -10.62
CA ARG A 276 10.02 2.75 -9.59
C ARG A 276 9.16 2.11 -8.50
N GLY A 277 9.05 0.78 -8.50
CA GLY A 277 8.43 0.04 -7.41
C GLY A 277 9.42 -0.16 -6.25
N ASP A 278 8.89 -0.53 -5.10
CA ASP A 278 9.64 -0.56 -3.85
C ASP A 278 10.52 -1.82 -3.68
N ASP A 279 10.20 -2.91 -4.39
CA ASP A 279 10.85 -4.22 -4.22
C ASP A 279 11.14 -4.92 -5.55
N LEU A 280 12.22 -4.49 -6.23
CA LEU A 280 12.63 -5.10 -7.51
C LEU A 280 13.03 -6.57 -7.35
N ASP A 281 13.77 -6.88 -6.29
CA ASP A 281 14.30 -8.23 -6.07
C ASP A 281 13.17 -9.21 -5.73
N GLY A 282 12.15 -8.77 -4.99
CA GLY A 282 10.93 -9.55 -4.77
C GLY A 282 10.16 -9.85 -6.06
N GLU A 283 9.97 -8.86 -6.94
CA GLU A 283 9.30 -9.08 -8.23
C GLU A 283 10.08 -10.03 -9.15
N LEU A 284 11.40 -9.89 -9.22
CA LEU A 284 12.27 -10.79 -9.98
C LEU A 284 12.25 -12.21 -9.39
N GLY A 285 12.32 -12.34 -8.07
CA GLY A 285 12.31 -13.64 -7.39
C GLY A 285 11.01 -14.43 -7.60
N ILE A 286 9.85 -13.75 -7.59
CA ILE A 286 8.56 -14.42 -7.88
C ILE A 286 8.54 -14.94 -9.33
N LEU A 287 9.03 -14.14 -10.29
CA LEU A 287 9.08 -14.54 -11.70
C LEU A 287 10.11 -15.65 -11.97
N GLU A 288 11.22 -15.64 -11.25
CA GLU A 288 12.26 -16.67 -11.33
C GLU A 288 11.76 -18.02 -10.82
N GLU A 289 11.04 -18.06 -9.70
CA GLU A 289 10.44 -19.28 -9.16
C GLU A 289 9.43 -19.92 -10.15
N GLU A 290 8.65 -19.11 -10.86
CA GLU A 290 7.73 -19.60 -11.90
C GLU A 290 8.42 -19.85 -13.25
N GLY A 291 9.71 -19.55 -13.37
CA GLY A 291 10.56 -19.84 -14.52
C GLY A 291 10.45 -18.85 -15.69
N PHE A 292 9.84 -17.69 -15.46
CA PHE A 292 9.69 -16.63 -16.47
C PHE A 292 10.97 -15.80 -16.63
N VAL A 293 11.76 -15.69 -15.56
CA VAL A 293 12.94 -14.82 -15.50
C VAL A 293 14.15 -15.60 -14.97
N GLU A 294 15.34 -15.23 -15.44
CA GLU A 294 16.61 -15.63 -14.85
C GLU A 294 17.55 -14.41 -14.83
N VAL A 295 18.24 -14.16 -13.71
CA VAL A 295 19.17 -13.02 -13.59
C VAL A 295 20.60 -13.52 -13.56
N ARG A 296 21.40 -13.18 -14.57
CA ARG A 296 22.80 -13.58 -14.67
C ARG A 296 23.72 -12.39 -14.44
N VAL A 297 24.46 -12.43 -13.34
CA VAL A 297 25.37 -11.34 -12.91
C VAL A 297 26.86 -11.71 -12.94
N GLU A 298 27.18 -12.99 -13.15
CA GLU A 298 28.53 -13.58 -12.99
C GLU A 298 29.50 -13.20 -14.12
N ASP A 299 30.80 -13.14 -13.83
CA ASP A 299 31.89 -12.98 -14.82
C ASP A 299 31.70 -11.87 -15.84
N ARG A 300 31.67 -10.63 -15.33
CA ARG A 300 31.48 -9.41 -16.13
C ARG A 300 32.54 -9.21 -17.22
N HIS A 301 33.73 -9.77 -17.03
CA HIS A 301 34.85 -9.66 -17.96
C HIS A 301 34.70 -10.58 -19.18
N GLU A 302 34.07 -11.74 -19.01
CA GLU A 302 33.86 -12.71 -20.10
C GLU A 302 32.49 -12.52 -20.76
N ASN A 303 31.45 -12.29 -19.94
CA ASN A 303 30.05 -12.36 -20.37
C ASN A 303 29.37 -10.99 -20.46
N GLY A 304 30.13 -9.90 -20.31
CA GLY A 304 29.59 -8.53 -20.39
C GLY A 304 28.75 -8.12 -19.17
N PRO A 305 27.94 -7.04 -19.28
CA PRO A 305 27.17 -6.51 -18.16
C PRO A 305 26.12 -7.52 -17.65
N PRO A 306 25.61 -7.36 -16.42
CA PRO A 306 24.53 -8.19 -15.88
C PRO A 306 23.24 -8.08 -16.70
N GLU A 307 22.60 -9.21 -16.95
CA GLU A 307 21.40 -9.30 -17.78
C GLU A 307 20.28 -10.08 -17.10
N ILE A 308 19.06 -9.72 -17.47
CA ILE A 308 17.82 -10.41 -17.13
C ILE A 308 17.37 -11.13 -18.41
N GLY A 309 17.32 -12.45 -18.34
CA GLY A 309 16.67 -13.29 -19.33
C GLY A 309 15.18 -13.41 -19.02
N VAL A 310 14.33 -13.28 -20.03
CA VAL A 310 12.88 -13.45 -19.93
C VAL A 310 12.43 -14.47 -20.96
N ARG A 311 11.54 -15.38 -20.59
CA ARG A 311 10.93 -16.35 -21.52
C ARG A 311 9.54 -16.77 -21.07
N PHE A 312 8.82 -17.46 -21.95
CA PHE A 312 7.64 -18.23 -21.57
C PHE A 312 8.05 -19.66 -21.20
N PRO A 313 7.87 -20.10 -19.95
CA PRO A 313 8.22 -21.44 -19.54
C PRO A 313 7.25 -22.45 -20.17
N SER A 314 7.75 -23.22 -21.12
CA SER A 314 7.01 -24.32 -21.75
C SER A 314 7.95 -25.46 -22.11
N LYS A 315 7.38 -26.66 -22.26
CA LYS A 315 8.05 -27.80 -22.90
C LYS A 315 7.90 -27.79 -24.41
N CYS A 316 6.97 -27.00 -24.94
CA CYS A 316 6.73 -26.83 -26.36
C CYS A 316 7.55 -25.62 -26.85
N GLU A 317 8.53 -25.88 -27.70
CA GLU A 317 9.43 -24.84 -28.21
C GLU A 317 8.64 -23.81 -29.03
N ASP A 318 7.67 -24.27 -29.83
CA ASP A 318 6.79 -23.42 -30.63
C ASP A 318 6.08 -22.35 -29.79
N LEU A 319 5.63 -22.72 -28.58
CA LEU A 319 4.97 -21.78 -27.67
C LEU A 319 5.95 -20.71 -27.19
N SER A 320 7.16 -21.09 -26.80
CA SER A 320 8.17 -20.14 -26.33
C SER A 320 8.67 -19.20 -27.43
N HIS A 321 8.78 -19.68 -28.67
CA HIS A 321 9.28 -18.90 -29.80
C HIS A 321 8.22 -18.02 -30.47
N SER A 322 6.98 -18.49 -30.57
CA SER A 322 5.97 -17.89 -31.46
C SER A 322 4.89 -17.09 -30.73
N LEU A 323 4.82 -17.16 -29.40
CA LEU A 323 3.75 -16.51 -28.63
C LEU A 323 3.70 -15.00 -28.77
N LEU A 324 4.84 -14.29 -28.72
CA LEU A 324 4.84 -12.84 -28.94
C LEU A 324 4.42 -12.48 -30.37
N SER A 325 4.97 -13.18 -31.36
CA SER A 325 4.65 -12.96 -32.77
C SER A 325 3.16 -13.17 -33.05
N PHE A 326 2.54 -14.18 -32.43
CA PHE A 326 1.10 -14.39 -32.54
C PHE A 326 0.27 -13.26 -31.91
N ILE A 327 0.67 -12.81 -30.72
CA ILE A 327 0.01 -11.70 -30.02
C ILE A 327 0.04 -10.45 -30.92
N ASP A 328 1.19 -10.16 -31.52
CA ASP A 328 1.37 -9.04 -32.42
C ASP A 328 0.54 -9.20 -33.71
N GLU A 329 0.54 -10.38 -34.35
CA GLU A 329 -0.24 -10.63 -35.57
C GLU A 329 -1.75 -10.46 -35.33
N LYS A 330 -2.25 -10.97 -34.21
CA LYS A 330 -3.67 -10.87 -33.86
C LYS A 330 -4.05 -9.50 -33.31
N GLY A 331 -3.11 -8.55 -33.19
CA GLY A 331 -3.35 -7.23 -32.61
C GLY A 331 -3.79 -7.29 -31.16
N LEU A 332 -3.39 -8.34 -30.43
CA LEU A 332 -3.72 -8.54 -29.03
C LEU A 332 -2.80 -7.72 -28.15
N SER A 333 -3.29 -7.26 -27.00
CA SER A 333 -2.47 -6.56 -26.03
C SER A 333 -1.77 -7.55 -25.11
N LEU A 334 -0.45 -7.42 -24.93
CA LEU A 334 0.30 -8.17 -23.90
C LEU A 334 -0.30 -7.96 -22.50
N ARG A 335 -0.85 -6.78 -22.22
CA ARG A 335 -1.54 -6.52 -20.95
C ARG A 335 -2.79 -7.37 -20.79
N THR A 336 -3.53 -7.62 -21.86
CA THR A 336 -4.72 -8.48 -21.83
C THR A 336 -4.31 -9.95 -21.72
N VAL A 337 -3.41 -10.42 -22.59
CA VAL A 337 -3.02 -11.84 -22.62
C VAL A 337 -2.28 -12.26 -21.34
N ILE A 338 -1.28 -11.48 -20.89
CA ILE A 338 -0.45 -11.81 -19.73
C ILE A 338 -1.01 -11.18 -18.45
N GLY A 339 -1.36 -9.90 -18.50
CA GLY A 339 -1.84 -9.13 -17.34
C GLY A 339 -3.25 -9.51 -16.88
N GLU A 340 -4.14 -9.90 -17.79
CA GLU A 340 -5.50 -10.38 -17.45
C GLU A 340 -5.66 -11.89 -17.61
N VAL A 341 -4.60 -12.59 -18.08
CA VAL A 341 -4.60 -14.04 -18.33
C VAL A 341 -5.73 -14.46 -19.28
N ASP A 342 -5.93 -13.66 -20.33
CA ASP A 342 -6.95 -13.89 -21.35
C ASP A 342 -6.32 -14.45 -22.64
N PHE A 343 -6.31 -15.78 -22.71
CA PHE A 343 -5.87 -16.58 -23.85
C PHE A 343 -7.08 -17.07 -24.67
N SER A 344 -8.23 -16.39 -24.62
CA SER A 344 -9.43 -16.82 -25.36
C SER A 344 -9.25 -16.82 -26.88
N ALA A 345 -8.33 -16.00 -27.40
CA ALA A 345 -8.01 -15.90 -28.82
C ALA A 345 -6.99 -16.96 -29.32
N PHE A 346 -6.47 -17.81 -28.42
CA PHE A 346 -5.44 -18.81 -28.73
C PHE A 346 -6.02 -20.13 -29.23
#